data_AF-A0A1Z7Z1J7-F1
#
_entry.id   AF-A0A1Z7Z1J7-F1
#
_cell.length_a   1.000
_cell.length_b   1.000
_cell.length_c   1.000
_cell.angle_alpha   90.00
_cell.angle_beta   90.00
_cell.angle_gamma   90.00
#
_symmetry.space_group_name_H-M   'P 1'
#
loop_
_entity.id
_entity.type
_entity.pdbx_description
1 polymer ?
#
loop_
_entity_poly.entity_id
_entity_poly.type
_entity_poly.pdbx_seq_one_letter_code
_entity_poly.pdbx_strand_id
1 'polypeptide(L)'
;MRSQISTQNTSTKPITRKKKKLTAHRAAYLVHSFISLKLSLLFSIVLITGTLAVFAEEIDWLFYPEIRVSPLSERMNEGEVFDRMQAAMPNVGLSAYSTANDRQRTAANAVMSLPGGGFKRVWANPYTGIVTGTTDFLTVGEFLSILHRNLFMPLIGRSLVNVFGLLCLTGLITGLISYRKFWKEFFTLPRWNVKPRVFLGDLHKFLGLWSLWFVLIIGVTGSWWFYQNPLTQYNITPQFLPAKTIDPALDQSDLDRLGTHIPTPLRASDIVAAVKKYDPDFTTHFLIPPEHNGMAYTVRGTKQDLLTSKWDASYFVHPYTGVIIGSRLTEDAPLLTRIDMSMRPLHYGTWGYDGWGDLIVKCIWFFFGLAMSIMSISGMIIFYQRTKSATQKLLPKDNKKRKLQQVWNVIRPWGGPMSALKYVNWAFIIVIFIGINIGFKLQSEGTSGSGYQYASQQLGDWEISLNATLGLLEKDMDPIQAGRQTTLNAYIENGNPKAIKFMYVNVKKPRTTRAPGSVVHGTIGNQHAHMPVPKKLKEGLELWLTIEDWQGNFYQTSWPLMPDGLKTIDLRIQG
;
A
#
# COMPACT_ATOMS: atom_id res chain seq x y z
N MET A 1 40.56 39.52 -76.83
CA MET A 1 39.16 39.96 -76.63
C MET A 1 38.37 38.81 -76.02
N ARG A 2 37.58 39.11 -74.99
CA ARG A 2 36.98 38.18 -74.01
C ARG A 2 36.04 37.13 -74.64
N SER A 3 36.21 35.86 -74.25
CA SER A 3 35.20 34.82 -74.44
C SER A 3 34.16 34.86 -73.32
N GLN A 4 32.89 34.70 -73.69
CA GLN A 4 31.77 34.59 -72.77
C GLN A 4 31.77 33.21 -72.11
N ILE A 5 31.89 33.17 -70.78
CA ILE A 5 31.53 31.99 -69.98
C ILE A 5 30.21 32.31 -69.29
N SER A 6 29.14 31.71 -69.80
CA SER A 6 27.81 31.68 -69.21
C SER A 6 27.85 30.85 -67.91
N THR A 7 27.82 31.52 -66.76
CA THR A 7 27.57 30.89 -65.47
C THR A 7 26.07 30.65 -65.31
N GLN A 8 25.62 29.41 -65.54
CA GLN A 8 24.28 28.98 -65.13
C GLN A 8 24.20 28.97 -63.60
N ASN A 9 23.55 29.99 -63.05
CA ASN A 9 23.23 30.09 -61.64
C ASN A 9 22.09 29.12 -61.34
N THR A 10 22.40 27.95 -60.79
CA THR A 10 21.38 26.99 -60.30
C THR A 10 20.77 27.52 -59.01
N SER A 11 19.76 28.39 -59.13
CA SER A 11 18.96 28.82 -57.98
C SER A 11 18.20 27.61 -57.43
N THR A 12 18.71 26.99 -56.37
CA THR A 12 17.98 26.01 -55.59
C THR A 12 16.90 26.76 -54.81
N LYS A 13 15.70 26.88 -55.38
CA LYS A 13 14.53 27.42 -54.65
C LYS A 13 14.38 26.65 -53.33
N PRO A 14 14.32 27.34 -52.18
CA PRO A 14 14.11 26.68 -50.91
C PRO A 14 12.73 26.01 -50.95
N ILE A 15 12.71 24.67 -50.87
CA ILE A 15 11.47 23.91 -50.72
C ILE A 15 10.90 24.28 -49.35
N THR A 16 9.97 25.23 -49.33
CA THR A 16 9.19 25.56 -48.14
C THR A 16 8.33 24.35 -47.81
N ARG A 17 8.81 23.50 -46.89
CA ARG A 17 8.04 22.38 -46.33
C ARG A 17 6.75 22.96 -45.73
N LYS A 18 5.64 22.87 -46.46
CA LYS A 18 4.30 23.19 -45.93
C LYS A 18 4.13 22.47 -44.59
N LYS A 19 3.96 23.24 -43.50
CA LYS A 19 3.68 22.69 -42.17
C LYS A 19 2.41 21.84 -42.28
N LYS A 20 2.56 20.50 -42.24
CA LYS A 20 1.42 19.58 -42.30
C LYS A 20 0.50 19.89 -41.10
N LYS A 21 -0.76 20.26 -41.35
CA LYS A 21 -1.77 20.47 -40.29
C LYS A 21 -1.83 19.23 -39.38
N LEU A 22 -1.82 19.45 -38.07
CA LEU A 22 -1.95 18.39 -37.07
C LEU A 22 -3.42 17.99 -36.99
N THR A 23 -3.78 16.81 -37.51
CA THR A 23 -5.15 16.27 -37.39
C THR A 23 -5.32 15.55 -36.05
N ALA A 24 -6.55 15.48 -35.53
CA ALA A 24 -6.85 14.75 -34.28
C ALA A 24 -6.31 13.31 -34.29
N HIS A 25 -6.50 12.59 -35.41
CA HIS A 25 -5.93 11.26 -35.62
C HIS A 25 -4.39 11.23 -35.48
N ARG A 26 -3.70 12.19 -36.08
CA ARG A 26 -2.24 12.25 -36.02
C ARG A 26 -1.75 12.63 -34.62
N ALA A 27 -2.46 13.53 -33.94
CA ALA A 27 -2.19 13.87 -32.55
C ALA A 27 -2.37 12.65 -31.64
N ALA A 28 -3.51 11.95 -31.75
CA ALA A 28 -3.81 10.75 -30.97
C ALA A 28 -2.77 9.64 -31.21
N TYR A 29 -2.39 9.38 -32.46
CA TYR A 29 -1.30 8.45 -32.78
C TYR A 29 0.02 8.83 -32.11
N LEU A 30 0.38 10.12 -32.12
CA LEU A 30 1.61 10.61 -31.49
C LEU A 30 1.56 10.46 -29.96
N VAL A 31 0.43 10.79 -29.33
CA VAL A 31 0.24 10.65 -27.88
C VAL A 31 0.25 9.17 -27.47
N HIS A 32 -0.54 8.33 -28.13
CA HIS A 32 -0.56 6.89 -27.88
C HIS A 32 0.84 6.30 -28.03
N SER A 33 1.52 6.59 -29.14
CA SER A 33 2.91 6.12 -29.35
C SER A 33 3.92 6.70 -28.36
N PHE A 34 3.67 7.87 -27.77
CA PHE A 34 4.55 8.47 -26.77
C PHE A 34 4.41 7.74 -25.43
N ILE A 35 3.18 7.53 -24.97
CA ILE A 35 2.86 6.84 -23.71
C ILE A 35 3.44 5.41 -23.75
N SER A 36 3.15 4.67 -24.82
CA SER A 36 3.58 3.28 -25.02
C SER A 36 5.09 3.10 -25.23
N LEU A 37 5.86 4.18 -25.28
CA LEU A 37 7.30 4.14 -25.51
C LEU A 37 8.07 4.59 -24.29
N LYS A 38 7.75 5.79 -23.81
CA LYS A 38 8.62 6.54 -22.91
C LYS A 38 8.51 6.06 -21.47
N LEU A 39 7.38 5.43 -21.15
CA LEU A 39 7.03 4.94 -19.82
C LEU A 39 6.70 3.44 -19.82
N SER A 40 6.90 2.73 -20.95
CA SER A 40 6.48 1.34 -21.09
C SER A 40 7.23 0.37 -20.20
N LEU A 41 8.47 0.67 -19.80
CA LEU A 41 9.24 -0.23 -18.94
C LEU A 41 8.64 -0.33 -17.54
N LEU A 42 8.52 0.82 -16.85
CA LEU A 42 7.87 0.89 -15.54
C LEU A 42 6.40 0.50 -15.61
N PHE A 43 5.69 0.94 -16.65
CA PHE A 43 4.29 0.58 -16.84
C PHE A 43 4.13 -0.94 -17.05
N SER A 44 5.05 -1.61 -17.74
CA SER A 44 5.04 -3.07 -17.87
C SER A 44 5.29 -3.76 -16.53
N ILE A 45 6.21 -3.25 -15.70
CA ILE A 45 6.42 -3.79 -14.34
C ILE A 45 5.10 -3.73 -13.57
N VAL A 46 4.44 -2.57 -13.54
CA VAL A 46 3.15 -2.40 -12.83
C VAL A 46 2.06 -3.31 -13.39
N LEU A 47 1.93 -3.44 -14.70
CA LEU A 47 0.92 -4.31 -15.32
C LEU A 47 1.18 -5.80 -15.04
N ILE A 48 2.44 -6.25 -15.16
CA ILE A 48 2.81 -7.65 -14.91
C ILE A 48 2.58 -7.98 -13.43
N THR A 49 3.05 -7.13 -12.52
CA THR A 49 2.90 -7.38 -11.08
C THR A 49 1.44 -7.29 -10.66
N GLY A 50 0.66 -6.39 -11.24
CA GLY A 50 -0.79 -6.33 -11.03
C GLY A 50 -1.51 -7.59 -11.51
N THR A 51 -1.14 -8.10 -12.70
CA THR A 51 -1.68 -9.35 -13.24
C THR A 51 -1.40 -10.52 -12.32
N LEU A 52 -0.17 -10.64 -11.79
CA LEU A 52 0.19 -11.71 -10.86
C LEU A 52 -0.46 -11.51 -9.48
N ALA A 53 -0.62 -10.27 -9.02
CA ALA A 53 -1.20 -9.94 -7.73
C ALA A 53 -2.70 -10.26 -7.63
N VAL A 54 -3.40 -10.47 -8.75
CA VAL A 54 -4.78 -11.03 -8.76
C VAL A 54 -4.85 -12.35 -7.98
N PHE A 55 -3.76 -13.14 -8.02
CA PHE A 55 -3.62 -14.40 -7.31
C PHE A 55 -2.62 -14.33 -6.14
N ALA A 56 -2.36 -13.14 -5.57
CA ALA A 56 -1.38 -12.98 -4.50
C ALA A 56 -1.60 -13.95 -3.33
N GLU A 57 -2.85 -14.12 -2.92
CA GLU A 57 -3.23 -14.97 -1.80
C GLU A 57 -3.14 -16.47 -2.15
N GLU A 58 -3.49 -16.85 -3.38
CA GLU A 58 -3.34 -18.22 -3.88
C GLU A 58 -1.88 -18.61 -4.10
N ILE A 59 -1.05 -17.66 -4.53
CA ILE A 59 0.41 -17.80 -4.62
C ILE A 59 0.97 -18.06 -3.22
N ASP A 60 0.58 -17.26 -2.23
CA ASP A 60 1.01 -17.49 -0.85
C ASP A 60 0.53 -18.84 -0.32
N TRP A 61 -0.72 -19.21 -0.57
CA TRP A 61 -1.24 -20.54 -0.20
C TRP A 61 -0.43 -21.69 -0.82
N LEU A 62 0.13 -21.51 -2.02
CA LEU A 62 0.96 -22.51 -2.70
C LEU A 62 2.35 -22.64 -2.05
N PHE A 63 2.98 -21.51 -1.70
CA PHE A 63 4.36 -21.47 -1.22
C PHE A 63 4.51 -21.69 0.29
N TYR A 64 3.51 -21.30 1.09
CA TYR A 64 3.59 -21.33 2.55
C TYR A 64 2.66 -22.40 3.15
N PRO A 65 3.21 -23.54 3.62
CA PRO A 65 2.40 -24.62 4.19
C PRO A 65 1.57 -24.20 5.41
N GLU A 66 2.03 -23.22 6.18
CA GLU A 66 1.38 -22.69 7.38
C GLU A 66 -0.01 -22.11 7.09
N ILE A 67 -0.24 -21.68 5.84
CA ILE A 67 -1.49 -21.08 5.38
C ILE A 67 -2.55 -22.15 5.06
N ARG A 68 -2.15 -23.42 4.87
CA ARG A 68 -3.05 -24.47 4.36
C ARG A 68 -3.76 -25.21 5.49
N VAL A 69 -5.07 -25.36 5.34
CA VAL A 69 -5.91 -26.12 6.30
C VAL A 69 -6.86 -27.07 5.59
N SER A 70 -7.19 -28.17 6.27
CA SER A 70 -8.26 -29.08 5.85
C SER A 70 -9.58 -28.62 6.45
N PRO A 71 -10.61 -28.36 5.62
CA PRO A 71 -11.90 -27.90 6.11
C PRO A 71 -12.62 -29.00 6.90
N LEU A 72 -13.27 -28.62 8.00
CA LEU A 72 -14.21 -29.46 8.76
C LEU A 72 -15.66 -29.01 8.48
N SER A 73 -16.64 -29.78 8.97
CA SER A 73 -18.06 -29.51 8.76
C SER A 73 -18.52 -28.18 9.37
N GLU A 74 -17.96 -27.81 10.53
CA GLU A 74 -18.33 -26.59 11.25
C GLU A 74 -17.10 -25.73 11.52
N ARG A 75 -17.22 -24.43 11.28
CA ARG A 75 -16.24 -23.43 11.67
C ARG A 75 -16.42 -23.07 13.14
N MET A 76 -15.30 -22.82 13.80
CA MET A 76 -15.30 -22.27 15.16
C MET A 76 -15.74 -20.80 15.13
N ASN A 77 -16.21 -20.30 16.27
CA ASN A 77 -16.39 -18.85 16.43
C ASN A 77 -15.04 -18.16 16.18
N GLU A 78 -15.06 -17.14 15.30
CA GLU A 78 -13.87 -16.43 14.84
C GLU A 78 -13.11 -15.77 16.00
N GLY A 79 -13.85 -15.25 16.98
CA GLY A 79 -13.29 -14.71 18.20
C GLY A 79 -12.69 -15.77 19.10
N GLU A 80 -13.24 -16.99 19.13
CA GLU A 80 -12.64 -18.09 19.89
C GLU A 80 -11.30 -18.54 19.30
N VAL A 81 -11.19 -18.58 17.96
CA VAL A 81 -9.92 -18.83 17.26
C VAL A 81 -8.89 -17.77 17.64
N PHE A 82 -9.28 -16.49 17.64
CA PHE A 82 -8.41 -15.39 18.04
C PHE A 82 -8.00 -15.47 19.52
N ASP A 83 -8.93 -15.79 20.42
CA ASP A 83 -8.64 -16.00 21.85
C ASP A 83 -7.61 -17.13 22.05
N ARG A 84 -7.76 -18.26 21.34
CA ARG A 84 -6.81 -19.39 21.38
C ARG A 84 -5.44 -19.02 20.82
N MET A 85 -5.39 -18.25 19.73
CA MET A 85 -4.14 -17.70 19.20
C MET A 85 -3.42 -16.84 20.23
N GLN A 86 -4.13 -15.92 20.88
CA GLN A 86 -3.55 -15.04 21.89
C GLN A 86 -3.08 -15.83 23.12
N ALA A 87 -3.84 -16.86 23.54
CA ALA A 87 -3.46 -17.74 24.64
C ALA A 87 -2.23 -18.60 24.33
N ALA A 88 -2.05 -19.03 23.08
CA ALA A 88 -0.85 -19.75 22.64
C ALA A 88 0.40 -18.86 22.60
N MET A 89 0.23 -17.53 22.62
CA MET A 89 1.31 -16.55 22.48
C MET A 89 1.15 -15.40 23.50
N PRO A 90 1.24 -15.67 24.82
CA PRO A 90 0.87 -14.70 25.86
C PRO A 90 1.79 -13.47 25.93
N ASN A 91 3.01 -13.57 25.42
CA ASN A 91 4.05 -12.53 25.52
C ASN A 91 4.13 -11.60 24.30
N VAL A 92 3.28 -11.80 23.29
CA VAL A 92 3.25 -10.99 22.08
C VAL A 92 1.86 -10.45 21.83
N GLY A 93 1.80 -9.22 21.36
CA GLY A 93 0.56 -8.59 20.95
C GLY A 93 0.10 -9.06 19.59
N LEU A 94 -1.17 -9.45 19.50
CA LEU A 94 -1.83 -9.76 18.22
C LEU A 94 -2.79 -8.63 17.82
N SER A 95 -2.74 -8.23 16.56
CA SER A 95 -3.61 -7.21 15.97
C SER A 95 -4.11 -7.63 14.59
N ALA A 96 -5.11 -6.91 14.07
CA ALA A 96 -5.62 -7.06 12.70
C ALA A 96 -5.89 -8.53 12.31
N TYR A 97 -6.68 -9.25 13.11
CA TYR A 97 -6.99 -10.65 12.88
C TYR A 97 -7.94 -10.81 11.69
N SER A 98 -7.54 -11.57 10.68
CA SER A 98 -8.34 -11.99 9.53
C SER A 98 -8.90 -13.39 9.76
N THR A 99 -10.21 -13.55 9.62
CA THR A 99 -10.94 -14.80 9.94
C THR A 99 -10.87 -15.88 8.85
N ALA A 100 -10.42 -15.49 7.65
CA ALA A 100 -10.46 -16.32 6.44
C ALA A 100 -11.88 -16.88 6.13
N ASN A 101 -12.97 -16.21 6.53
CA ASN A 101 -14.35 -16.65 6.26
C ASN A 101 -14.69 -16.77 4.77
N ASP A 102 -13.96 -16.07 3.91
CA ASP A 102 -14.06 -16.12 2.46
C ASP A 102 -13.32 -17.31 1.82
N ARG A 103 -12.54 -18.09 2.60
CA ARG A 103 -11.70 -19.18 2.07
C ARG A 103 -11.66 -20.39 2.99
N GLN A 104 -12.26 -21.47 2.55
CA GLN A 104 -12.39 -22.69 3.36
C GLN A 104 -11.07 -23.43 3.62
N ARG A 105 -10.06 -23.29 2.75
CA ARG A 105 -8.78 -24.01 2.81
C ARG A 105 -7.61 -23.15 3.29
N THR A 106 -7.89 -21.95 3.78
CA THR A 106 -6.90 -20.97 4.23
C THR A 106 -7.01 -20.80 5.74
N ALA A 107 -5.87 -20.79 6.43
CA ALA A 107 -5.78 -20.48 7.84
C ALA A 107 -6.19 -19.02 8.11
N ALA A 108 -6.82 -18.77 9.26
CA ALA A 108 -6.99 -17.42 9.78
C ALA A 108 -5.61 -16.87 10.20
N ASN A 109 -5.43 -15.55 10.23
CA ASN A 109 -4.17 -14.96 10.63
C ASN A 109 -4.30 -13.68 11.44
N ALA A 110 -3.28 -13.35 12.22
CA ALA A 110 -3.14 -12.05 12.88
C ALA A 110 -1.72 -11.51 12.68
N VAL A 111 -1.58 -10.20 12.79
CA VAL A 111 -0.27 -9.54 12.87
C VAL A 111 0.26 -9.70 14.27
N MET A 112 1.42 -10.36 14.39
CA MET A 112 2.16 -10.55 15.62
C MET A 112 3.25 -9.48 15.72
N SER A 113 3.16 -8.66 16.76
CA SER A 113 4.18 -7.69 17.14
C SER A 113 5.33 -8.40 17.87
N LEU A 114 6.53 -8.33 17.32
CA LEU A 114 7.72 -8.89 17.97
C LEU A 114 8.29 -7.91 19.00
N PRO A 115 8.89 -8.38 20.11
CA PRO A 115 9.52 -7.50 21.10
C PRO A 115 10.60 -6.56 20.51
N GLY A 116 11.25 -6.99 19.42
CA GLY A 116 12.20 -6.17 18.68
C GLY A 116 11.58 -5.13 17.72
N GLY A 117 10.27 -4.90 17.80
CA GLY A 117 9.51 -3.96 16.95
C GLY A 117 9.25 -4.41 15.50
N GLY A 118 9.64 -5.63 15.14
CA GLY A 118 9.31 -6.23 13.85
C GLY A 118 7.92 -6.87 13.84
N PHE A 119 7.46 -7.33 12.68
CA PHE A 119 6.14 -7.95 12.53
C PHE A 119 6.20 -9.27 11.79
N LYS A 120 5.43 -10.25 12.26
CA LYS A 120 5.16 -11.50 11.55
C LYS A 120 3.66 -11.73 11.42
N ARG A 121 3.27 -12.62 10.52
CA ARG A 121 1.90 -13.15 10.49
C ARG A 121 1.89 -14.48 11.22
N VAL A 122 1.04 -14.61 12.22
CA VAL A 122 0.72 -15.90 12.85
C VAL A 122 -0.54 -16.46 12.22
N TRP A 123 -0.54 -17.75 11.96
CA TRP A 123 -1.64 -18.47 11.31
C TRP A 123 -2.27 -19.48 12.27
N ALA A 124 -3.59 -19.64 12.20
CA ALA A 124 -4.31 -20.65 12.94
C ALA A 124 -5.44 -21.26 12.13
N ASN A 125 -5.72 -22.52 12.42
CA ASN A 125 -6.78 -23.26 11.77
C ASN A 125 -8.16 -22.72 12.22
N PRO A 126 -9.01 -22.21 11.31
CA PRO A 126 -10.30 -21.61 11.65
C PRO A 126 -11.35 -22.63 12.12
N TYR A 127 -11.08 -23.92 11.97
CA TYR A 127 -11.97 -25.00 12.41
C TYR A 127 -11.59 -25.55 13.79
N THR A 128 -10.29 -25.52 14.16
CA THR A 128 -9.81 -26.11 15.42
C THR A 128 -9.21 -25.10 16.41
N GLY A 129 -8.88 -23.90 15.94
CA GLY A 129 -8.18 -22.87 16.73
C GLY A 129 -6.71 -23.19 17.00
N ILE A 130 -6.14 -24.22 16.38
CA ILE A 130 -4.74 -24.61 16.55
C ILE A 130 -3.85 -23.73 15.66
N VAL A 131 -2.79 -23.15 16.24
CA VAL A 131 -1.78 -22.38 15.50
C VAL A 131 -1.05 -23.30 14.52
N THR A 132 -1.02 -22.91 13.25
CA THR A 132 -0.39 -23.68 12.16
C THR A 132 1.04 -23.23 11.88
N GLY A 133 1.42 -22.02 12.29
CA GLY A 133 2.79 -21.52 12.18
C GLY A 133 2.85 -20.00 12.04
N THR A 134 4.02 -19.49 11.64
CA THR A 134 4.24 -18.07 11.38
C THR A 134 4.93 -17.87 10.04
N THR A 135 4.56 -16.83 9.31
CA THR A 135 5.28 -16.37 8.12
C THR A 135 5.83 -14.97 8.35
N ASP A 136 6.83 -14.58 7.57
CA ASP A 136 7.21 -13.18 7.50
C ASP A 136 6.08 -12.33 6.90
N PHE A 137 6.15 -11.02 7.10
CA PHE A 137 5.14 -10.10 6.57
C PHE A 137 5.23 -9.98 5.04
N LEU A 138 6.45 -9.93 4.48
CA LEU A 138 6.69 -9.83 3.04
C LEU A 138 6.71 -11.22 2.40
N THR A 139 5.54 -11.82 2.29
CA THR A 139 5.31 -13.03 1.49
C THR A 139 5.47 -12.74 -0.01
N VAL A 140 5.49 -13.78 -0.86
CA VAL A 140 5.58 -13.61 -2.32
C VAL A 140 4.40 -12.79 -2.86
N GLY A 141 3.19 -13.06 -2.39
CA GLY A 141 1.97 -12.32 -2.74
C GLY A 141 2.02 -10.87 -2.26
N GLU A 142 2.48 -10.63 -1.03
CA GLU A 142 2.66 -9.27 -0.50
C GLU A 142 3.74 -8.49 -1.29
N PHE A 143 4.84 -9.15 -1.66
CA PHE A 143 5.89 -8.57 -2.49
C PHE A 143 5.35 -8.10 -3.84
N LEU A 144 4.60 -8.94 -4.54
CA LEU A 144 3.96 -8.58 -5.82
C LEU A 144 2.98 -7.40 -5.63
N SER A 145 2.21 -7.43 -4.55
CA SER A 145 1.24 -6.38 -4.21
C SER A 145 1.92 -5.04 -3.90
N ILE A 146 3.03 -5.03 -3.15
CA ILE A 146 3.80 -3.81 -2.85
C ILE A 146 4.46 -3.27 -4.13
N LEU A 147 5.06 -4.16 -4.93
CA LEU A 147 5.68 -3.77 -6.20
C LEU A 147 4.66 -3.18 -7.16
N HIS A 148 3.45 -3.72 -7.22
CA HIS A 148 2.36 -3.16 -8.02
C HIS A 148 1.88 -1.79 -7.51
N ARG A 149 1.52 -1.69 -6.23
CA ARG A 149 0.87 -0.47 -5.69
C ARG A 149 1.82 0.70 -5.48
N ASN A 150 3.08 0.42 -5.12
CA ASN A 150 4.05 1.42 -4.71
C ASN A 150 5.43 1.28 -5.38
N LEU A 151 5.68 0.24 -6.17
CA LEU A 151 7.02 -0.03 -6.75
C LEU A 151 8.14 -0.08 -5.70
N PHE A 152 7.84 -0.44 -4.45
CA PHE A 152 8.80 -0.35 -3.32
C PHE A 152 9.40 1.06 -3.12
N MET A 153 8.72 2.13 -3.55
CA MET A 153 9.13 3.51 -3.33
C MET A 153 8.22 4.18 -2.28
N PRO A 154 8.62 4.26 -1.00
CA PRO A 154 7.70 4.61 0.10
C PRO A 154 7.01 5.96 -0.04
N LEU A 155 7.72 7.00 -0.51
CA LEU A 155 7.22 8.37 -0.53
C LEU A 155 6.43 8.73 -1.80
N ILE A 156 6.96 8.35 -2.96
CA ILE A 156 6.44 8.78 -4.27
C ILE A 156 5.80 7.65 -5.08
N GLY A 157 6.02 6.41 -4.67
CA GLY A 157 5.70 5.23 -5.47
C GLY A 157 4.22 5.10 -5.77
N ARG A 158 3.37 5.29 -4.75
CA ARG A 158 1.92 5.23 -4.92
C ARG A 158 1.40 6.28 -5.88
N SER A 159 1.88 7.52 -5.73
CA SER A 159 1.50 8.62 -6.62
C SER A 159 1.96 8.37 -8.05
N LEU A 160 3.16 7.80 -8.23
CA LEU A 160 3.68 7.43 -9.55
C LEU A 160 2.83 6.32 -10.20
N VAL A 161 2.47 5.28 -9.45
CA VAL A 161 1.61 4.20 -9.95
C VAL A 161 0.23 4.72 -10.34
N ASN A 162 -0.35 5.59 -9.51
CA ASN A 162 -1.66 6.18 -9.80
C ASN A 162 -1.67 7.01 -11.10
N VAL A 163 -0.58 7.72 -11.43
CA VAL A 163 -0.42 8.40 -12.73
C VAL A 163 -0.56 7.42 -13.90
N PHE A 164 -0.13 6.16 -13.75
CA PHE A 164 -0.31 5.17 -14.80
C PHE A 164 -1.78 4.82 -15.07
N GLY A 165 -2.69 4.99 -14.10
CA GLY A 165 -4.13 4.90 -14.34
C GLY A 165 -4.62 5.94 -15.35
N LEU A 166 -4.20 7.20 -15.18
CA LEU A 166 -4.51 8.28 -16.12
C LEU A 166 -3.89 8.05 -17.50
N LEU A 167 -2.65 7.56 -17.54
CA LEU A 167 -1.97 7.22 -18.79
C LEU A 167 -2.62 6.05 -19.50
N CYS A 168 -3.15 5.07 -18.75
CA CYS A 168 -3.91 3.95 -19.28
C CYS A 168 -5.20 4.45 -19.97
N LEU A 169 -5.96 5.32 -19.29
CA LEU A 169 -7.18 5.91 -19.84
C LEU A 169 -6.90 6.80 -21.06
N THR A 170 -5.85 7.61 -20.99
CA THR A 170 -5.38 8.43 -22.13
C THR A 170 -4.97 7.53 -23.30
N GLY A 171 -4.25 6.43 -23.02
CA GLY A 171 -3.84 5.43 -23.99
C GLY A 171 -5.03 4.77 -24.69
N LEU A 172 -6.08 4.42 -23.94
CA LEU A 172 -7.34 3.88 -24.46
C LEU A 172 -8.01 4.87 -25.43
N ILE A 173 -8.27 6.09 -24.98
CA ILE A 173 -8.94 7.13 -25.77
C ILE A 173 -8.16 7.43 -27.05
N THR A 174 -6.84 7.64 -26.92
CA THR A 174 -5.99 7.96 -28.08
C THR A 174 -5.80 6.76 -29.03
N GLY A 175 -5.81 5.54 -28.51
CA GLY A 175 -5.79 4.31 -29.30
C GLY A 175 -7.04 4.19 -30.17
N LEU A 176 -8.22 4.40 -29.60
CA LEU A 176 -9.50 4.38 -30.33
C LEU A 176 -9.58 5.45 -31.42
N ILE A 177 -9.17 6.69 -31.11
CA ILE A 177 -9.13 7.79 -32.09
C ILE A 177 -8.15 7.49 -33.23
N SER A 178 -7.00 6.89 -32.92
CA SER A 178 -5.99 6.52 -33.91
C SER A 178 -6.43 5.35 -34.79
N TYR A 179 -7.39 4.52 -34.37
CA TYR A 179 -7.81 3.32 -35.07
C TYR A 179 -9.27 3.42 -35.53
N ARG A 180 -9.55 4.34 -36.46
CA ARG A 180 -10.89 4.77 -36.89
C ARG A 180 -11.91 3.70 -37.28
N LYS A 181 -11.49 2.49 -37.65
CA LYS A 181 -12.37 1.40 -38.09
C LYS A 181 -12.27 0.17 -37.18
N PHE A 182 -11.89 0.37 -35.92
CA PHE A 182 -11.68 -0.70 -34.95
C PHE A 182 -12.86 -1.68 -34.87
N TRP A 183 -14.09 -1.17 -34.94
CA TRP A 183 -15.32 -1.96 -34.95
C TRP A 183 -15.38 -3.01 -36.06
N LYS A 184 -14.79 -2.73 -37.24
CA LYS A 184 -14.78 -3.66 -38.38
C LYS A 184 -13.76 -4.78 -38.22
N GLU A 185 -12.79 -4.61 -37.32
CA GLU A 185 -11.68 -5.55 -37.12
C GLU A 185 -11.83 -6.35 -35.82
N PHE A 186 -12.98 -6.28 -35.13
CA PHE A 186 -13.22 -6.95 -33.84
C PHE A 186 -12.98 -8.46 -33.90
N PHE A 187 -13.42 -9.11 -34.98
CA PHE A 187 -13.23 -10.55 -35.22
C PHE A 187 -12.08 -10.87 -36.17
N THR A 188 -11.21 -9.89 -36.47
CA THR A 188 -10.05 -10.13 -37.33
C THR A 188 -8.91 -10.72 -36.51
N LEU A 189 -8.61 -12.00 -36.75
CA LEU A 189 -7.53 -12.70 -36.06
C LEU A 189 -6.14 -12.19 -36.50
N PRO A 190 -5.14 -12.22 -35.61
CA PRO A 190 -3.76 -11.94 -35.97
C PRO A 190 -3.26 -12.89 -37.06
N ARG A 191 -2.54 -12.35 -38.05
CA ARG A 191 -1.97 -13.16 -39.14
C ARG A 191 -0.78 -13.95 -38.63
N TRP A 192 -0.83 -15.27 -38.77
CA TRP A 192 0.28 -16.17 -38.48
C TRP A 192 1.28 -16.23 -39.65
N ASN A 193 2.50 -16.73 -39.42
CA ASN A 193 3.57 -16.87 -40.43
C ASN A 193 4.03 -15.57 -41.14
N VAL A 194 3.93 -14.43 -40.45
CA VAL A 194 4.40 -13.12 -40.95
C VAL A 194 5.63 -12.63 -40.17
N LYS A 195 6.27 -11.55 -40.66
CA LYS A 195 7.38 -10.91 -39.94
C LYS A 195 6.94 -10.55 -38.50
N PRO A 196 7.78 -10.76 -37.46
CA PRO A 196 7.40 -10.54 -36.06
C PRO A 196 6.77 -9.17 -35.78
N ARG A 197 7.27 -8.11 -36.43
CA ARG A 197 6.72 -6.75 -36.33
C ARG A 197 5.24 -6.65 -36.73
N VAL A 198 4.85 -7.40 -37.76
CA VAL A 198 3.49 -7.39 -38.30
C VAL A 198 2.59 -8.19 -37.38
N PHE A 199 3.02 -9.40 -36.98
CA PHE A 199 2.31 -10.24 -36.02
C PHE A 199 2.03 -9.50 -34.71
N LEU A 200 3.05 -8.90 -34.09
CA LEU A 200 2.89 -8.13 -32.85
C LEU A 200 1.94 -6.94 -33.02
N GLY A 201 1.98 -6.27 -34.18
CA GLY A 201 1.05 -5.18 -34.48
C GLY A 201 -0.40 -5.63 -34.62
N ASP A 202 -0.63 -6.79 -35.23
CA ASP A 202 -1.96 -7.39 -35.33
C ASP A 202 -2.43 -7.89 -33.97
N LEU A 203 -1.55 -8.54 -33.19
CA LEU A 203 -1.82 -8.99 -31.82
C LEU A 203 -2.16 -7.82 -30.88
N HIS A 204 -1.41 -6.72 -30.94
CA HIS A 204 -1.66 -5.54 -30.11
C HIS A 204 -3.05 -4.93 -30.40
N LYS A 205 -3.45 -4.85 -31.67
CA LYS A 205 -4.79 -4.38 -32.05
C LYS A 205 -5.88 -5.34 -31.58
N PHE A 206 -5.68 -6.64 -31.79
CA PHE A 206 -6.64 -7.67 -31.39
C PHE A 206 -6.87 -7.68 -29.87
N LEU A 207 -5.81 -7.76 -29.08
CA LEU A 207 -5.89 -7.72 -27.62
C LEU A 207 -6.49 -6.39 -27.13
N GLY A 208 -6.12 -5.27 -27.75
CA GLY A 208 -6.66 -3.96 -27.38
C GLY A 208 -8.15 -3.84 -27.62
N LEU A 209 -8.66 -4.42 -28.70
CA LEU A 209 -10.08 -4.44 -29.04
C LEU A 209 -10.89 -5.33 -28.08
N TRP A 210 -10.40 -6.53 -27.78
CA TRP A 210 -11.10 -7.47 -26.90
C TRP A 210 -11.03 -7.04 -25.43
N SER A 211 -10.00 -6.29 -25.04
CA SER A 211 -9.79 -5.80 -23.68
C SER A 211 -10.35 -4.39 -23.41
N LEU A 212 -11.11 -3.78 -24.33
CA LEU A 212 -11.55 -2.37 -24.19
C LEU A 212 -12.27 -2.09 -22.88
N TRP A 213 -13.20 -2.96 -22.51
CA TRP A 213 -13.98 -2.84 -21.26
C TRP A 213 -13.08 -2.95 -20.03
N PHE A 214 -12.13 -3.89 -20.05
CA PHE A 214 -11.21 -4.12 -18.95
C PHE A 214 -10.23 -2.96 -18.78
N VAL A 215 -9.63 -2.49 -19.87
CA VAL A 215 -8.76 -1.32 -19.89
C VAL A 215 -9.51 -0.07 -19.40
N LEU A 216 -10.79 0.06 -19.71
CA LEU A 216 -11.63 1.13 -19.17
C LEU A 216 -11.78 1.01 -17.65
N ILE A 217 -12.13 -0.17 -17.11
CA ILE A 217 -12.27 -0.39 -15.67
C ILE A 217 -10.95 -0.07 -14.94
N ILE A 218 -9.84 -0.65 -15.39
CA ILE A 218 -8.52 -0.43 -14.78
C ILE A 218 -8.07 1.03 -14.92
N GLY A 219 -8.31 1.65 -16.07
CA GLY A 219 -8.00 3.05 -16.33
C GLY A 219 -8.80 4.01 -15.44
N VAL A 220 -10.11 3.76 -15.25
CA VAL A 220 -10.98 4.57 -14.40
C VAL A 220 -10.62 4.41 -12.93
N THR A 221 -10.53 3.17 -12.44
CA THR A 221 -10.18 2.88 -11.04
C THR A 221 -8.78 3.39 -10.68
N GLY A 222 -7.79 3.22 -11.56
CA GLY A 222 -6.45 3.78 -11.36
C GLY A 222 -6.44 5.32 -11.37
N SER A 223 -7.20 5.94 -12.28
CA SER A 223 -7.35 7.42 -12.32
C SER A 223 -8.08 7.96 -11.09
N TRP A 224 -9.02 7.20 -10.53
CA TRP A 224 -9.69 7.55 -9.28
C TRP A 224 -8.72 7.64 -8.11
N TRP A 225 -7.78 6.69 -8.01
CA TRP A 225 -6.72 6.80 -7.00
C TRP A 225 -5.70 7.89 -7.30
N PHE A 226 -5.52 8.31 -8.56
CA PHE A 226 -4.74 9.52 -8.86
C PHE A 226 -5.39 10.78 -8.30
N TYR A 227 -6.72 10.87 -8.40
CA TYR A 227 -7.48 11.92 -7.73
C TYR A 227 -7.26 11.87 -6.21
N GLN A 228 -7.35 10.70 -5.56
CA GLN A 228 -7.11 10.61 -4.11
C GLN A 228 -5.65 10.89 -3.70
N ASN A 229 -4.70 10.35 -4.46
CA ASN A 229 -3.27 10.47 -4.24
C ASN A 229 -2.56 10.60 -5.60
N PRO A 230 -1.92 11.73 -5.92
CA PRO A 230 -1.54 12.81 -5.00
C PRO A 230 -2.58 13.94 -4.83
N LEU A 231 -3.60 14.06 -5.68
CA LEU A 231 -4.29 15.35 -5.83
C LEU A 231 -5.02 15.82 -4.56
N THR A 232 -5.89 15.01 -3.95
CA THR A 232 -6.55 15.40 -2.70
C THR A 232 -5.63 15.26 -1.49
N GLN A 233 -4.82 14.19 -1.42
CA GLN A 233 -3.92 13.95 -0.27
C GLN A 233 -2.94 15.11 -0.03
N TYR A 234 -2.45 15.76 -1.09
CA TYR A 234 -1.56 16.91 -0.98
C TYR A 234 -2.28 18.25 -1.19
N ASN A 235 -3.61 18.29 -1.05
CA ASN A 235 -4.45 19.48 -1.17
C ASN A 235 -4.28 20.26 -2.49
N ILE A 236 -3.97 19.55 -3.59
CA ILE A 236 -3.84 20.13 -4.94
C ILE A 236 -5.23 20.39 -5.53
N THR A 237 -6.21 19.53 -5.22
CA THR A 237 -7.61 19.67 -5.65
C THR A 237 -8.57 19.51 -4.49
N PRO A 238 -9.76 20.15 -4.53
CA PRO A 238 -10.78 19.97 -3.49
C PRO A 238 -11.20 18.51 -3.31
N GLN A 239 -11.47 18.12 -2.06
CA GLN A 239 -12.04 16.82 -1.73
C GLN A 239 -13.56 16.89 -1.87
N PHE A 240 -14.12 16.08 -2.77
CA PHE A 240 -15.57 15.95 -2.99
C PHE A 240 -16.17 14.75 -2.26
N LEU A 241 -15.32 13.81 -1.82
CA LEU A 241 -15.75 12.70 -0.98
C LEU A 241 -16.14 13.21 0.41
N PRO A 242 -17.24 12.70 1.00
CA PRO A 242 -17.59 13.01 2.38
C PRO A 242 -16.39 12.75 3.29
N ALA A 243 -16.19 13.62 4.29
CA ALA A 243 -15.18 13.37 5.31
C ALA A 243 -15.47 12.04 5.98
N LYS A 244 -14.44 11.21 6.17
CA LYS A 244 -14.58 9.96 6.91
C LYS A 244 -15.08 10.31 8.32
N THR A 245 -16.21 9.74 8.72
CA THR A 245 -16.74 9.88 10.09
C THR A 245 -15.70 9.40 11.09
N ILE A 246 -15.57 10.09 12.21
CA ILE A 246 -14.74 9.65 13.33
C ILE A 246 -15.29 8.30 13.82
N ASP A 247 -14.41 7.32 14.00
CA ASP A 247 -14.80 6.01 14.53
C ASP A 247 -15.33 6.20 15.96
N PRO A 248 -16.49 5.63 16.32
CA PRO A 248 -17.01 5.66 17.69
C PRO A 248 -15.96 5.12 18.68
N ALA A 249 -15.79 5.85 19.78
CA ALA A 249 -14.90 5.51 20.88
C ALA A 249 -15.70 5.55 22.19
N LEU A 250 -15.14 4.96 23.24
CA LEU A 250 -15.74 5.04 24.57
C LEU A 250 -15.58 6.47 25.08
N ASP A 251 -16.66 7.04 25.59
CA ASP A 251 -16.60 8.35 26.22
C ASP A 251 -16.16 8.25 27.69
N GLN A 252 -15.94 9.41 28.34
CA GLN A 252 -15.54 9.42 29.74
C GLN A 252 -16.58 8.73 30.64
N SER A 253 -17.87 8.86 30.33
CA SER A 253 -18.94 8.26 31.13
C SER A 253 -18.98 6.74 31.01
N ASP A 254 -18.67 6.20 29.83
CA ASP A 254 -18.50 4.76 29.62
C ASP A 254 -17.34 4.22 30.47
N LEU A 255 -16.22 4.94 30.50
CA LEU A 255 -15.05 4.57 31.29
C LEU A 255 -15.31 4.69 32.81
N ASP A 256 -16.02 5.74 33.24
CA ASP A 256 -16.35 5.95 34.65
C ASP A 256 -17.30 4.85 35.16
N ARG A 257 -18.18 4.31 34.31
CA ARG A 257 -19.06 3.17 34.64
C ARG A 257 -18.31 1.86 34.88
N LEU A 258 -17.09 1.72 34.38
CA LEU A 258 -16.23 0.56 34.69
C LEU A 258 -15.74 0.60 36.15
N GLY A 259 -15.90 1.74 36.84
CA GLY A 259 -15.49 1.91 38.23
C GLY A 259 -13.97 1.95 38.40
N THR A 260 -13.50 1.66 39.61
CA THR A 260 -12.09 1.83 40.00
C THR A 260 -11.27 0.53 40.02
N HIS A 261 -11.91 -0.62 39.82
CA HIS A 261 -11.24 -1.90 39.69
C HIS A 261 -10.68 -2.10 38.28
N ILE A 262 -9.69 -2.99 38.14
CA ILE A 262 -9.17 -3.38 36.82
C ILE A 262 -10.27 -4.15 36.08
N PRO A 263 -10.87 -3.60 35.02
CA PRO A 263 -11.95 -4.27 34.31
C PRO A 263 -11.38 -5.43 33.50
N THR A 264 -12.16 -6.49 33.36
CA THR A 264 -11.82 -7.62 32.49
C THR A 264 -12.51 -7.40 31.14
N PRO A 265 -11.77 -7.20 30.03
CA PRO A 265 -12.37 -7.15 28.71
C PRO A 265 -13.10 -8.46 28.38
N LEU A 266 -14.15 -8.36 27.58
CA LEU A 266 -14.80 -9.54 27.03
C LEU A 266 -13.84 -10.32 26.13
N ARG A 267 -14.09 -11.62 26.04
CA ARG A 267 -13.40 -12.46 25.07
C ARG A 267 -13.80 -12.05 23.67
N ALA A 268 -12.90 -12.24 22.69
CA ALA A 268 -13.24 -11.94 21.30
C ALA A 268 -14.42 -12.81 20.82
N SER A 269 -14.53 -14.03 21.35
CA SER A 269 -15.68 -14.92 21.12
C SER A 269 -17.02 -14.30 21.50
N ASP A 270 -17.08 -13.63 22.67
CA ASP A 270 -18.28 -12.94 23.14
C ASP A 270 -18.61 -11.72 22.28
N ILE A 271 -17.59 -10.96 21.87
CA ILE A 271 -17.74 -9.81 20.96
C ILE A 271 -18.33 -10.24 19.61
N VAL A 272 -17.78 -11.30 19.02
CA VAL A 272 -18.29 -11.85 17.76
C VAL A 272 -19.70 -12.39 17.92
N ALA A 273 -20.00 -13.08 19.03
CA ALA A 273 -21.34 -13.57 19.31
C ALA A 273 -22.35 -12.43 19.46
N ALA A 274 -21.96 -11.31 20.10
CA ALA A 274 -22.81 -10.12 20.23
C ALA A 274 -23.15 -9.52 18.86
N VAL A 275 -22.17 -9.39 17.96
CA VAL A 275 -22.40 -8.90 16.59
C VAL A 275 -23.30 -9.86 15.80
N LYS A 276 -23.02 -11.17 15.81
CA LYS A 276 -23.85 -12.17 15.12
C LYS A 276 -25.29 -12.23 15.64
N LYS A 277 -25.48 -12.00 16.95
CA LYS A 277 -26.82 -11.91 17.55
C LYS A 277 -27.56 -10.65 17.10
N TYR A 278 -26.85 -9.53 16.96
CA TYR A 278 -27.42 -8.26 16.53
C TYR A 278 -27.74 -8.24 15.03
N ASP A 279 -26.85 -8.82 14.22
CA ASP A 279 -26.94 -8.85 12.75
C ASP A 279 -26.51 -10.22 12.22
N PRO A 280 -27.46 -11.18 12.10
CA PRO A 280 -27.17 -12.55 11.67
C PRO A 280 -26.62 -12.68 10.24
N ASP A 281 -26.92 -11.70 9.37
CA ASP A 281 -26.48 -11.70 7.97
C ASP A 281 -25.04 -11.16 7.80
N PHE A 282 -24.46 -10.61 8.87
CA PHE A 282 -23.12 -10.05 8.84
C PHE A 282 -22.04 -11.13 8.88
N THR A 283 -21.22 -11.19 7.83
CA THR A 283 -20.06 -12.07 7.78
C THR A 283 -18.81 -11.35 8.30
N THR A 284 -18.30 -11.77 9.44
CA THR A 284 -17.08 -11.21 10.05
C THR A 284 -15.83 -11.61 9.27
N HIS A 285 -15.06 -10.64 8.79
CA HIS A 285 -13.79 -10.90 8.10
C HIS A 285 -12.57 -10.43 8.88
N PHE A 286 -12.72 -9.40 9.73
CA PHE A 286 -11.62 -8.90 10.55
C PHE A 286 -12.06 -8.55 11.98
N LEU A 287 -11.17 -8.84 12.92
CA LEU A 287 -11.25 -8.39 14.30
C LEU A 287 -10.08 -7.45 14.58
N ILE A 288 -10.41 -6.25 15.05
CA ILE A 288 -9.44 -5.23 15.45
C ILE A 288 -9.69 -4.94 16.94
N PRO A 289 -8.93 -5.58 17.85
CA PRO A 289 -9.05 -5.31 19.28
C PRO A 289 -8.63 -3.86 19.59
N PRO A 290 -9.14 -3.28 20.69
CA PRO A 290 -8.80 -1.92 21.09
C PRO A 290 -7.31 -1.81 21.44
N GLU A 291 -6.64 -0.76 20.96
CA GLU A 291 -5.23 -0.49 21.23
C GLU A 291 -5.00 0.28 22.53
N HIS A 292 -6.06 0.84 23.12
CA HIS A 292 -6.10 1.40 24.47
C HIS A 292 -7.54 1.37 24.99
N ASN A 293 -7.73 1.59 26.30
CA ASN A 293 -9.02 1.36 26.99
C ASN A 293 -10.18 2.27 26.52
N GLY A 294 -9.88 3.33 25.76
CA GLY A 294 -10.88 4.26 25.21
C GLY A 294 -11.38 3.88 23.81
N MET A 295 -10.83 2.84 23.19
CA MET A 295 -11.23 2.42 21.85
C MET A 295 -12.33 1.37 21.89
N ALA A 296 -13.21 1.39 20.89
CA ALA A 296 -14.12 0.31 20.63
C ALA A 296 -13.37 -0.91 20.07
N TYR A 297 -13.89 -2.11 20.34
CA TYR A 297 -13.54 -3.30 19.57
C TYR A 297 -14.20 -3.18 18.19
N THR A 298 -13.40 -3.18 17.12
CA THR A 298 -13.96 -3.07 15.76
C THR A 298 -14.07 -4.44 15.11
N VAL A 299 -15.28 -4.80 14.70
CA VAL A 299 -15.60 -6.02 13.96
C VAL A 299 -15.91 -5.62 12.52
N ARG A 300 -15.02 -5.93 11.57
CA ARG A 300 -15.23 -5.61 10.15
C ARG A 300 -15.65 -6.82 9.35
N GLY A 301 -16.38 -6.57 8.29
CA GLY A 301 -16.98 -7.62 7.49
C GLY A 301 -17.76 -7.09 6.31
N THR A 302 -18.70 -7.89 5.86
CA THR A 302 -19.61 -7.54 4.77
C THR A 302 -20.94 -8.26 4.94
N LYS A 303 -22.00 -7.64 4.41
CA LYS A 303 -23.29 -8.28 4.13
C LYS A 303 -23.39 -8.79 2.68
N GLN A 304 -22.25 -8.84 1.98
CA GLN A 304 -22.14 -9.13 0.54
C GLN A 304 -22.86 -8.09 -0.35
N ASP A 305 -22.88 -6.83 0.10
CA ASP A 305 -23.40 -5.71 -0.67
C ASP A 305 -22.70 -5.59 -2.03
N LEU A 306 -23.46 -5.39 -3.12
CA LEU A 306 -22.94 -5.34 -4.48
C LEU A 306 -21.76 -4.36 -4.65
N LEU A 307 -20.67 -4.84 -5.24
CA LEU A 307 -19.44 -4.09 -5.54
C LEU A 307 -18.82 -3.44 -4.29
N THR A 308 -18.71 -4.21 -3.21
CA THR A 308 -18.03 -3.80 -1.99
C THR A 308 -16.91 -4.76 -1.64
N SER A 309 -15.95 -4.30 -0.83
CA SER A 309 -14.90 -5.14 -0.28
C SER A 309 -15.40 -5.92 0.93
N LYS A 310 -14.69 -7.00 1.27
CA LYS A 310 -15.00 -7.91 2.38
C LYS A 310 -14.87 -7.26 3.77
N TRP A 311 -14.39 -6.02 3.86
CA TRP A 311 -14.11 -5.29 5.11
C TRP A 311 -14.62 -3.85 5.10
N ASP A 312 -15.53 -3.54 4.17
CA ASP A 312 -16.05 -2.19 3.99
C ASP A 312 -17.14 -1.82 5.01
N ALA A 313 -17.78 -2.84 5.62
CA ALA A 313 -18.71 -2.66 6.72
C ALA A 313 -18.04 -2.92 8.08
N SER A 314 -18.46 -2.22 9.12
CA SER A 314 -17.89 -2.35 10.47
C SER A 314 -18.94 -2.12 11.56
N TYR A 315 -18.85 -2.92 12.62
CA TYR A 315 -19.50 -2.67 13.91
C TYR A 315 -18.46 -2.27 14.95
N PHE A 316 -18.81 -1.30 15.78
CA PHE A 316 -18.00 -0.82 16.90
C PHE A 316 -18.67 -1.29 18.18
N VAL A 317 -17.96 -2.14 18.92
CA VAL A 317 -18.49 -2.85 20.09
C VAL A 317 -17.76 -2.39 21.34
N HIS A 318 -18.50 -2.12 22.41
CA HIS A 318 -17.95 -1.79 23.70
C HIS A 318 -17.20 -3.01 24.27
N PRO A 319 -15.87 -2.92 24.47
CA PRO A 319 -15.02 -4.09 24.73
C PRO A 319 -15.29 -4.78 26.08
N TYR A 320 -15.96 -4.11 27.03
CA TYR A 320 -16.26 -4.66 28.36
C TYR A 320 -17.72 -5.11 28.54
N THR A 321 -18.64 -4.73 27.63
CA THR A 321 -20.08 -4.99 27.80
C THR A 321 -20.71 -5.69 26.61
N GLY A 322 -20.06 -5.67 25.43
CA GLY A 322 -20.57 -6.29 24.21
C GLY A 322 -21.67 -5.47 23.54
N VAL A 323 -22.01 -4.29 24.06
CA VAL A 323 -22.98 -3.38 23.47
C VAL A 323 -22.42 -2.77 22.19
N ILE A 324 -23.19 -2.78 21.12
CA ILE A 324 -22.83 -2.10 19.87
C ILE A 324 -23.05 -0.61 20.07
N ILE A 325 -21.97 0.17 20.01
CA ILE A 325 -21.98 1.63 20.22
C ILE A 325 -22.00 2.41 18.91
N GLY A 326 -21.84 1.72 17.78
CA GLY A 326 -22.03 2.30 16.46
C GLY A 326 -21.76 1.32 15.34
N SER A 327 -22.07 1.74 14.13
CA SER A 327 -21.84 0.98 12.91
C SER A 327 -21.40 1.89 11.77
N ARG A 328 -20.77 1.29 10.78
CA ARG A 328 -20.51 1.86 9.46
C ARG A 328 -20.84 0.79 8.44
N LEU A 329 -22.07 0.80 7.95
CA LEU A 329 -22.55 -0.19 6.99
C LEU A 329 -22.52 0.40 5.57
N THR A 330 -22.41 -0.48 4.58
CA THR A 330 -22.34 -0.03 3.19
C THR A 330 -23.72 0.42 2.66
N GLU A 331 -24.80 -0.14 3.19
CA GLU A 331 -26.17 0.24 2.87
C GLU A 331 -26.49 1.70 3.25
N ASP A 332 -25.89 2.19 4.35
CA ASP A 332 -26.05 3.56 4.84
C ASP A 332 -25.15 4.57 4.11
N ALA A 333 -24.22 4.08 3.27
CA ALA A 333 -23.22 4.93 2.64
C ALA A 333 -23.83 5.82 1.52
N PRO A 334 -23.52 7.13 1.48
CA PRO A 334 -23.91 7.99 0.37
C PRO A 334 -23.42 7.46 -0.98
N LEU A 335 -24.13 7.79 -2.06
CA LEU A 335 -23.81 7.29 -3.41
C LEU A 335 -22.34 7.46 -3.80
N LEU A 336 -21.75 8.63 -3.53
CA LEU A 336 -20.36 8.90 -3.89
C LEU A 336 -19.37 8.04 -3.08
N THR A 337 -19.70 7.74 -1.82
CA THR A 337 -18.94 6.81 -0.98
C THR A 337 -19.08 5.38 -1.49
N ARG A 338 -20.28 4.97 -1.95
CA ARG A 338 -20.45 3.65 -2.59
C ARG A 338 -19.65 3.53 -3.89
N ILE A 339 -19.60 4.60 -4.69
CA ILE A 339 -18.73 4.67 -5.89
C ILE A 339 -17.27 4.50 -5.48
N ASP A 340 -16.79 5.20 -4.45
CA ASP A 340 -15.43 5.04 -3.92
C ASP A 340 -15.14 3.60 -3.49
N MET A 341 -16.04 3.00 -2.72
CA MET A 341 -15.94 1.61 -2.24
C MET A 341 -15.85 0.62 -3.41
N SER A 342 -16.58 0.86 -4.51
CA SER A 342 -16.58 0.00 -5.69
C SER A 342 -15.25 -0.03 -6.47
N MET A 343 -14.40 0.98 -6.30
CA MET A 343 -13.16 1.08 -7.06
C MET A 343 -12.18 -0.05 -6.73
N ARG A 344 -12.15 -0.48 -5.47
CA ARG A 344 -11.30 -1.60 -5.03
C ARG A 344 -11.74 -2.94 -5.62
N PRO A 345 -12.97 -3.43 -5.41
CA PRO A 345 -13.36 -4.73 -5.96
C PRO A 345 -13.34 -4.74 -7.50
N LEU A 346 -13.66 -3.64 -8.18
CA LEU A 346 -13.53 -3.53 -9.63
C LEU A 346 -12.08 -3.60 -10.13
N HIS A 347 -11.14 -2.96 -9.43
CA HIS A 347 -9.74 -3.00 -9.84
C HIS A 347 -9.10 -4.36 -9.56
N TYR A 348 -9.38 -4.93 -8.39
CA TYR A 348 -8.76 -6.18 -7.94
C TYR A 348 -9.45 -7.45 -8.48
N GLY A 349 -10.68 -7.32 -8.98
CA GLY A 349 -11.48 -8.48 -9.40
C GLY A 349 -11.97 -9.31 -8.21
N THR A 350 -12.29 -8.67 -7.09
CA THR A 350 -12.69 -9.35 -5.83
C THR A 350 -14.18 -9.26 -5.52
N TRP A 351 -14.99 -8.78 -6.46
CA TRP A 351 -16.45 -8.74 -6.35
C TRP A 351 -17.13 -10.10 -6.52
N GLY A 352 -16.36 -11.18 -6.77
CA GLY A 352 -16.86 -12.55 -6.71
C GLY A 352 -17.02 -13.09 -5.28
N TYR A 353 -16.58 -12.33 -4.26
CA TYR A 353 -16.60 -12.59 -2.82
C TYR A 353 -15.87 -13.86 -2.36
N ASP A 354 -16.32 -15.05 -2.75
CA ASP A 354 -15.74 -16.32 -2.30
C ASP A 354 -15.90 -17.47 -3.32
N GLY A 355 -15.30 -18.61 -2.98
CA GLY A 355 -15.45 -19.87 -3.70
C GLY A 355 -15.14 -19.79 -5.20
N TRP A 356 -16.01 -20.41 -6.00
CA TRP A 356 -15.89 -20.43 -7.46
C TRP A 356 -16.16 -19.07 -8.10
N GLY A 357 -16.99 -18.23 -7.48
CA GLY A 357 -17.27 -16.88 -7.96
C GLY A 357 -16.01 -16.02 -7.97
N ASP A 358 -15.31 -15.96 -6.83
CA ASP A 358 -14.01 -15.27 -6.71
C ASP A 358 -13.00 -15.81 -7.72
N LEU A 359 -12.86 -17.14 -7.83
CA LEU A 359 -11.90 -17.75 -8.74
C LEU A 359 -12.19 -17.42 -10.21
N ILE A 360 -13.45 -17.47 -10.65
CA ILE A 360 -13.83 -17.13 -12.03
C ILE A 360 -13.52 -15.67 -12.34
N VAL A 361 -13.89 -14.75 -11.43
CA VAL A 361 -13.61 -13.32 -11.61
C VAL A 361 -12.10 -13.08 -11.67
N LYS A 362 -11.32 -13.67 -10.75
CA LYS A 362 -9.85 -13.60 -10.77
C LYS A 362 -9.25 -14.13 -12.06
N CYS A 363 -9.72 -15.28 -12.55
CA CYS A 363 -9.27 -15.83 -13.84
C CYS A 363 -9.51 -14.83 -14.97
N ILE A 364 -10.70 -14.23 -15.06
CA ILE A 364 -11.01 -13.19 -16.05
C ILE A 364 -10.04 -12.01 -15.89
N TRP A 365 -9.87 -11.48 -14.69
CA TRP A 365 -8.95 -10.37 -14.40
C TRP A 365 -7.51 -10.70 -14.76
N PHE A 366 -7.06 -11.93 -14.50
CA PHE A 366 -5.74 -12.42 -14.87
C PHE A 366 -5.56 -12.50 -16.38
N PHE A 367 -6.52 -13.07 -17.11
CA PHE A 367 -6.44 -13.17 -18.58
C PHE A 367 -6.38 -11.80 -19.26
N PHE A 368 -7.22 -10.86 -18.83
CA PHE A 368 -7.22 -9.51 -19.39
C PHE A 368 -6.04 -8.65 -18.89
N GLY A 369 -5.58 -8.86 -17.65
CA GLY A 369 -4.33 -8.29 -17.15
C GLY A 369 -3.12 -8.77 -17.95
N LEU A 370 -3.08 -10.07 -18.29
CA LEU A 370 -2.06 -10.66 -19.14
C LEU A 370 -2.13 -10.06 -20.55
N ALA A 371 -3.33 -9.90 -21.12
CA ALA A 371 -3.52 -9.23 -22.39
C ALA A 371 -2.97 -7.79 -22.38
N MET A 372 -3.26 -7.00 -21.34
CA MET A 372 -2.69 -5.67 -21.16
C MET A 372 -1.16 -5.68 -21.02
N SER A 373 -0.62 -6.64 -20.27
CA SER A 373 0.84 -6.82 -20.12
C SER A 373 1.50 -7.12 -21.47
N ILE A 374 0.93 -8.05 -22.25
CA ILE A 374 1.38 -8.36 -23.61
C ILE A 374 1.26 -7.14 -24.52
N MET A 375 0.18 -6.36 -24.42
CA MET A 375 0.02 -5.13 -25.19
C MET A 375 1.11 -4.10 -24.88
N SER A 376 1.44 -3.90 -23.60
CA SER A 376 2.51 -2.99 -23.18
C SER A 376 3.87 -3.41 -23.74
N ILE A 377 4.22 -4.70 -23.60
CA ILE A 377 5.49 -5.26 -24.10
C ILE A 377 5.53 -5.23 -25.64
N SER A 378 4.47 -5.67 -26.31
CA SER A 378 4.40 -5.69 -27.77
C SER A 378 4.48 -4.28 -28.37
N GLY A 379 3.81 -3.30 -27.75
CA GLY A 379 3.88 -1.88 -28.15
C GLY A 379 5.33 -1.36 -28.11
N MET A 380 6.03 -1.64 -27.02
CA MET A 380 7.45 -1.31 -26.87
C MET A 380 8.32 -1.98 -27.93
N ILE A 381 8.12 -3.27 -28.19
CA ILE A 381 8.89 -4.02 -29.20
C ILE A 381 8.64 -3.49 -30.62
N ILE A 382 7.38 -3.25 -30.99
CA ILE A 382 7.02 -2.71 -32.32
C ILE A 382 7.71 -1.37 -32.55
N PHE A 383 7.71 -0.51 -31.53
CA PHE A 383 8.36 0.78 -31.61
C PHE A 383 9.89 0.65 -31.72
N TYR A 384 10.50 -0.19 -30.89
CA TYR A 384 11.94 -0.44 -30.95
C TYR A 384 12.37 -0.97 -32.32
N GLN A 385 11.61 -1.90 -32.90
CA GLN A 385 11.89 -2.42 -34.23
C GLN A 385 11.78 -1.32 -35.31
N ARG A 386 10.77 -0.45 -35.23
CA ARG A 386 10.61 0.70 -36.16
C ARG A 386 11.78 1.67 -36.07
N THR A 387 12.21 2.03 -34.86
CA THR A 387 13.30 2.97 -34.65
C THR A 387 14.66 2.38 -34.95
N LYS A 388 14.89 1.09 -34.65
CA LYS A 388 16.10 0.36 -35.04
C LYS A 388 16.27 0.35 -36.56
N SER A 389 15.22 0.02 -37.33
CA SER A 389 15.28 0.04 -38.80
C SER A 389 15.56 1.44 -39.35
N ALA A 390 14.99 2.49 -38.75
CA ALA A 390 15.29 3.87 -39.15
C ALA A 390 16.73 4.29 -38.81
N THR A 391 17.22 3.89 -37.64
CA THR A 391 18.57 4.23 -37.15
C THR A 391 19.65 3.47 -37.92
N GLN A 392 19.43 2.19 -38.25
CA GLN A 392 20.38 1.39 -39.04
C GLN A 392 20.64 1.99 -40.42
N LYS A 393 19.64 2.61 -41.05
CA LYS A 393 19.79 3.30 -42.34
C LYS A 393 20.67 4.57 -42.24
N LEU A 394 20.87 5.10 -41.04
CA LEU A 394 21.66 6.31 -40.79
C LEU A 394 23.07 5.98 -40.27
N LEU A 395 23.39 4.72 -40.00
CA LEU A 395 24.71 4.34 -39.49
C LEU A 395 25.77 4.32 -40.60
N PRO A 396 27.02 4.74 -40.31
CA PRO A 396 28.13 4.63 -41.26
C PRO A 396 28.39 3.17 -41.68
N LYS A 397 28.82 2.97 -42.94
CA LYS A 397 29.22 1.65 -43.45
C LYS A 397 30.53 1.13 -42.83
N ASP A 398 31.42 2.03 -42.39
CA ASP A 398 32.69 1.70 -41.73
C ASP A 398 32.46 1.07 -40.34
N ASN A 399 33.09 -0.08 -40.08
CA ASN A 399 32.86 -0.86 -38.85
C ASN A 399 33.31 -0.16 -37.55
N LYS A 400 34.43 0.58 -37.57
CA LYS A 400 34.94 1.28 -36.37
C LYS A 400 34.07 2.50 -36.07
N LYS A 401 33.77 3.32 -37.09
CA LYS A 401 32.85 4.46 -36.97
C LYS A 401 31.44 4.01 -36.58
N ARG A 402 30.99 2.86 -37.08
CA ARG A 402 29.71 2.25 -36.70
C ARG A 402 29.68 1.88 -35.21
N LYS A 403 30.72 1.22 -34.68
CA LYS A 403 30.82 0.89 -33.25
C LYS A 403 30.84 2.16 -32.38
N LEU A 404 31.66 3.14 -32.73
CA LEU A 404 31.72 4.45 -32.04
C LEU A 404 30.36 5.15 -32.04
N GLN A 405 29.68 5.22 -33.19
CA GLN A 405 28.36 5.84 -33.29
C GLN A 405 27.28 5.06 -32.53
N GLN A 406 27.36 3.73 -32.47
CA GLN A 406 26.46 2.89 -31.67
C GLN A 406 26.63 3.17 -30.17
N VAL A 407 27.87 3.19 -29.69
CA VAL A 407 28.20 3.54 -28.30
C VAL A 407 27.74 4.96 -27.99
N TRP A 408 28.01 5.93 -28.87
CA TRP A 408 27.53 7.31 -28.71
C TRP A 408 26.01 7.39 -28.68
N ASN A 409 25.28 6.65 -29.51
CA ASN A 409 23.82 6.64 -29.50
C ASN A 409 23.24 6.05 -28.19
N VAL A 410 23.97 5.15 -27.53
CA VAL A 410 23.63 4.62 -26.20
C VAL A 410 23.94 5.63 -25.10
N ILE A 411 25.06 6.36 -25.18
CA ILE A 411 25.54 7.26 -24.12
C ILE A 411 25.01 8.69 -24.25
N ARG A 412 24.62 9.14 -25.44
CA ARG A 412 24.19 10.53 -25.63
C ARG A 412 22.87 10.80 -24.88
N PRO A 413 22.75 11.94 -24.18
CA PRO A 413 21.53 12.30 -23.45
C PRO A 413 20.33 12.54 -24.38
N TRP A 414 20.57 13.02 -25.59
CA TRP A 414 19.53 13.44 -26.53
C TRP A 414 19.53 12.57 -27.79
N GLY A 415 18.35 12.15 -28.23
CA GLY A 415 18.15 11.39 -29.47
C GLY A 415 18.13 9.86 -29.29
N GLY A 416 17.60 9.17 -30.31
CA GLY A 416 17.22 7.76 -30.22
C GLY A 416 15.80 7.56 -29.67
N PRO A 417 15.28 6.32 -29.63
CA PRO A 417 13.90 6.01 -29.25
C PRO A 417 13.49 6.53 -27.87
N MET A 418 14.36 6.46 -26.87
CA MET A 418 14.05 6.84 -25.48
C MET A 418 14.59 8.23 -25.06
N SER A 419 15.50 8.83 -25.85
CA SER A 419 16.21 10.07 -25.49
C SER A 419 16.72 10.06 -24.03
N ALA A 420 16.48 11.13 -23.26
CA ALA A 420 16.93 11.25 -21.87
C ALA A 420 16.15 10.34 -20.90
N LEU A 421 14.98 9.84 -21.30
CA LEU A 421 14.15 9.02 -20.42
C LEU A 421 14.73 7.63 -20.16
N LYS A 422 15.72 7.18 -20.94
CA LYS A 422 16.44 5.94 -20.59
C LYS A 422 17.14 6.05 -19.24
N TYR A 423 17.73 7.21 -18.90
CA TYR A 423 18.36 7.44 -17.60
C TYR A 423 17.33 7.51 -16.49
N VAL A 424 16.19 8.16 -16.76
CA VAL A 424 15.07 8.23 -15.80
C VAL A 424 14.55 6.82 -15.49
N ASN A 425 14.33 5.99 -16.52
CA ASN A 425 13.92 4.60 -16.32
C ASN A 425 14.97 3.79 -15.53
N TRP A 426 16.26 3.94 -15.82
CA TRP A 426 17.33 3.29 -15.06
C TRP A 426 17.39 3.76 -13.60
N ALA A 427 17.23 5.07 -13.36
CA ALA A 427 17.17 5.63 -12.01
C ALA A 427 16.00 5.04 -11.23
N PHE A 428 14.81 4.95 -11.83
CA PHE A 428 13.66 4.30 -11.20
C PHE A 428 13.94 2.82 -10.89
N ILE A 429 14.55 2.07 -11.81
CA ILE A 429 14.91 0.67 -11.55
C ILE A 429 15.86 0.55 -10.36
N ILE A 430 16.90 1.39 -10.29
CA ILE A 430 17.85 1.41 -9.17
C ILE A 430 17.11 1.72 -7.85
N VAL A 431 16.25 2.73 -7.84
CA VAL A 431 15.47 3.10 -6.65
C VAL A 431 14.53 1.97 -6.23
N ILE A 432 13.88 1.28 -7.18
CA ILE A 432 13.05 0.10 -6.90
C ILE A 432 13.89 -1.00 -6.24
N PHE A 433 15.08 -1.31 -6.76
CA PHE A 433 15.96 -2.31 -6.16
C PHE A 433 16.41 -1.93 -4.75
N ILE A 434 16.77 -0.66 -4.51
CA ILE A 434 17.08 -0.16 -3.17
C ILE A 434 15.87 -0.35 -2.25
N GLY A 435 14.68 0.06 -2.71
CA GLY A 435 13.43 -0.08 -1.97
C GLY A 435 13.06 -1.53 -1.64
N ILE A 436 13.31 -2.46 -2.55
CA ILE A 436 13.13 -3.90 -2.31
C ILE A 436 14.05 -4.37 -1.18
N ASN A 437 15.34 -4.02 -1.24
CA ASN A 437 16.30 -4.38 -0.18
C ASN A 437 15.88 -3.82 1.18
N ILE A 438 15.43 -2.56 1.21
CA ILE A 438 14.87 -1.94 2.42
C ILE A 438 13.65 -2.72 2.91
N GLY A 439 12.72 -3.07 2.02
CA GLY A 439 11.51 -3.83 2.38
C GLY A 439 11.83 -5.19 3.03
N PHE A 440 12.81 -5.93 2.49
CA PHE A 440 13.27 -7.18 3.09
C PHE A 440 13.96 -6.99 4.43
N LYS A 441 14.71 -5.91 4.60
CA LYS A 441 15.36 -5.55 5.88
C LYS A 441 14.33 -5.17 6.95
N LEU A 442 13.33 -4.38 6.58
CA LEU A 442 12.33 -3.82 7.50
C LEU A 442 11.32 -4.82 8.04
N GLN A 443 11.05 -5.93 7.33
CA GLN A 443 10.10 -6.90 7.87
C GLN A 443 10.65 -7.65 9.10
N SER A 444 11.98 -7.84 9.17
CA SER A 444 12.65 -8.55 10.26
C SER A 444 13.19 -7.61 11.35
N GLU A 445 13.42 -6.35 11.01
CA GLU A 445 13.93 -5.34 11.93
C GLU A 445 12.79 -4.43 12.40
N GLY A 446 12.74 -4.14 13.70
CA GLY A 446 11.92 -3.05 14.20
C GLY A 446 12.72 -1.79 14.51
N THR A 447 12.06 -0.90 15.27
CA THR A 447 12.67 0.30 15.83
C THR A 447 13.38 0.04 17.16
N SER A 448 13.27 -1.16 17.73
CA SER A 448 13.96 -1.48 18.99
C SER A 448 15.47 -1.34 18.81
N GLY A 449 16.15 -0.73 19.78
CA GLY A 449 17.61 -0.61 19.75
C GLY A 449 18.14 0.47 18.79
N SER A 450 17.30 1.42 18.36
CA SER A 450 17.68 2.52 17.47
C SER A 450 17.17 3.86 18.00
N GLY A 451 17.73 4.98 17.52
CA GLY A 451 17.38 6.32 18.01
C GLY A 451 17.78 6.54 19.48
N TYR A 452 16.92 7.20 20.27
CA TYR A 452 17.20 7.53 21.67
C TYR A 452 16.51 6.53 22.59
N GLN A 453 17.29 5.92 23.48
CA GLN A 453 16.78 5.09 24.56
C GLN A 453 16.68 5.90 25.85
N TYR A 454 15.50 5.89 26.45
CA TYR A 454 15.25 6.45 27.77
C TYR A 454 15.30 5.31 28.77
N ALA A 455 16.25 5.39 29.71
CA ALA A 455 16.56 4.33 30.66
C ALA A 455 15.34 3.92 31.50
N SER A 456 15.30 2.67 31.91
CA SER A 456 14.21 2.15 32.72
C SER A 456 14.06 2.93 34.04
N GLN A 457 12.83 3.28 34.38
CA GLN A 457 12.50 3.95 35.64
C GLN A 457 11.27 3.30 36.30
N GLN A 458 11.33 3.14 37.61
CA GLN A 458 10.18 2.74 38.42
C GLN A 458 9.15 3.87 38.48
N LEU A 459 7.90 3.56 38.16
CA LEU A 459 6.78 4.48 38.17
C LEU A 459 5.56 3.78 38.76
N GLY A 460 5.25 4.03 40.04
CA GLY A 460 4.23 3.26 40.75
C GLY A 460 4.64 1.78 40.84
N ASP A 461 3.76 0.88 40.41
CA ASP A 461 3.98 -0.57 40.39
C ASP A 461 4.63 -1.08 39.09
N TRP A 462 4.98 -0.18 38.17
CA TRP A 462 5.54 -0.52 36.86
C TRP A 462 6.98 -0.06 36.71
N GLU A 463 7.74 -0.81 35.95
CA GLU A 463 9.08 -0.43 35.48
C GLU A 463 9.00 -0.20 33.97
N ILE A 464 9.31 1.01 33.53
CA ILE A 464 9.07 1.43 32.14
C ILE A 464 10.31 2.08 31.54
N SER A 465 10.61 1.69 30.31
CA SER A 465 11.57 2.36 29.44
C SER A 465 10.89 2.85 28.16
N LEU A 466 11.49 3.86 27.52
CA LEU A 466 11.00 4.41 26.27
C LEU A 466 12.09 4.38 25.20
N ASN A 467 11.67 4.41 23.95
CA ASN A 467 12.57 4.53 22.80
C ASN A 467 11.98 5.48 21.75
N ALA A 468 12.72 6.54 21.41
CA ALA A 468 12.33 7.48 20.37
C ALA A 468 12.97 7.14 19.02
N THR A 469 12.14 7.08 17.98
CA THR A 469 12.56 6.98 16.57
C THR A 469 11.70 7.89 15.70
N LEU A 470 12.20 8.30 14.54
CA LEU A 470 11.34 8.95 13.53
C LEU A 470 10.39 7.99 12.82
N GLY A 471 10.59 6.69 13.03
CA GLY A 471 9.90 5.62 12.36
C GLY A 471 10.90 4.64 11.77
N LEU A 472 10.37 3.52 11.30
CA LEU A 472 11.17 2.35 10.94
C LEU A 472 12.20 2.62 9.80
N LEU A 473 11.83 3.44 8.81
CA LEU A 473 12.71 3.83 7.70
C LEU A 473 13.75 4.89 8.06
N GLU A 474 13.54 5.61 9.15
CA GLU A 474 14.35 6.75 9.59
C GLU A 474 14.95 6.48 10.98
N LYS A 475 15.09 5.21 11.33
CA LYS A 475 15.51 4.78 12.67
C LYS A 475 16.94 5.20 13.04
N ASP A 476 17.77 5.42 12.01
CA ASP A 476 19.16 5.88 12.14
C ASP A 476 19.29 7.42 12.13
N MET A 477 18.19 8.15 11.91
CA MET A 477 18.17 9.61 11.95
C MET A 477 17.95 10.13 13.37
N ASP A 478 18.23 11.42 13.60
CA ASP A 478 17.94 12.04 14.89
C ASP A 478 16.43 12.00 15.15
N PRO A 479 15.98 11.30 16.21
CA PRO A 479 14.57 11.13 16.48
C PRO A 479 13.89 12.42 16.92
N ILE A 480 14.61 13.38 17.49
CA ILE A 480 14.04 14.62 18.04
C ILE A 480 14.33 15.79 17.11
N GLN A 481 13.39 16.07 16.20
CA GLN A 481 13.50 17.17 15.24
C GLN A 481 12.42 18.21 15.48
N ALA A 482 12.83 19.48 15.59
CA ALA A 482 11.93 20.59 15.89
C ALA A 482 10.75 20.65 14.92
N GLY A 483 9.52 20.60 15.44
CA GLY A 483 8.29 20.65 14.66
C GLY A 483 7.91 19.36 13.92
N ARG A 484 8.67 18.27 14.11
CA ARG A 484 8.37 16.95 13.53
C ARG A 484 7.62 16.07 14.53
N GLN A 485 6.94 15.05 14.03
CA GLN A 485 6.37 13.98 14.86
C GLN A 485 7.43 12.92 15.10
N THR A 486 7.51 12.42 16.32
CA THR A 486 8.41 11.34 16.73
C THR A 486 7.59 10.17 17.25
N THR A 487 7.98 8.96 16.88
CA THR A 487 7.37 7.75 17.43
C THR A 487 8.10 7.37 18.70
N LEU A 488 7.38 7.38 19.81
CA LEU A 488 7.86 6.89 21.10
C LEU A 488 7.30 5.50 21.35
N ASN A 489 8.17 4.50 21.37
CA ASN A 489 7.82 3.16 21.82
C ASN A 489 7.94 3.10 23.34
N ALA A 490 6.97 2.48 23.99
CA ALA A 490 6.96 2.27 25.43
C ALA A 490 7.08 0.76 25.74
N TYR A 491 7.94 0.43 26.68
CA TYR A 491 8.15 -0.95 27.13
C TYR A 491 7.87 -1.03 28.63
N ILE A 492 6.90 -1.86 28.99
CA ILE A 492 6.60 -2.20 30.39
C ILE A 492 7.46 -3.43 30.70
N GLU A 493 8.58 -3.21 31.39
CA GLU A 493 9.56 -4.26 31.72
C GLU A 493 9.11 -5.10 32.92
N ASN A 494 8.43 -4.46 33.88
CA ASN A 494 7.84 -5.12 35.03
C ASN A 494 6.51 -4.44 35.43
N GLY A 495 5.65 -5.19 36.12
CA GLY A 495 4.32 -4.76 36.55
C GLY A 495 3.19 -5.27 35.65
N ASN A 496 1.94 -5.12 36.11
CA ASN A 496 0.76 -5.60 35.38
C ASN A 496 0.28 -4.53 34.38
N PRO A 497 0.43 -4.73 33.05
CA PRO A 497 0.01 -3.72 32.07
C PRO A 497 -1.51 -3.45 32.08
N LYS A 498 -2.33 -4.41 32.52
CA LYS A 498 -3.79 -4.23 32.60
C LYS A 498 -4.21 -3.26 33.70
N ALA A 499 -3.36 -3.03 34.69
CA ALA A 499 -3.62 -2.09 35.78
C ALA A 499 -3.48 -0.62 35.34
N ILE A 500 -2.88 -0.36 34.17
CA ILE A 500 -2.81 0.96 33.56
C ILE A 500 -4.13 1.26 32.85
N LYS A 501 -4.79 2.35 33.24
CA LYS A 501 -5.97 2.86 32.56
C LYS A 501 -5.58 3.66 31.32
N PHE A 502 -4.61 4.57 31.44
CA PHE A 502 -4.01 5.25 30.29
C PHE A 502 -2.54 5.58 30.54
N MET A 503 -1.77 5.63 29.45
CA MET A 503 -0.39 6.10 29.45
C MET A 503 -0.26 7.22 28.43
N TYR A 504 0.44 8.29 28.80
CA TYR A 504 0.58 9.49 27.98
C TYR A 504 2.02 9.99 27.96
N VAL A 505 2.43 10.55 26.83
CA VAL A 505 3.76 11.16 26.65
C VAL A 505 3.69 12.61 26.18
N ASN A 506 4.60 13.45 26.66
CA ASN A 506 4.68 14.86 26.29
C ASN A 506 6.11 15.42 26.44
N VAL A 507 6.51 16.37 25.59
CA VAL A 507 7.82 17.06 25.67
C VAL A 507 7.84 18.16 26.75
N LYS A 508 6.78 18.29 27.54
CA LYS A 508 6.66 19.26 28.62
C LYS A 508 5.91 18.64 29.77
N LYS A 509 6.26 19.08 30.98
CA LYS A 509 5.49 18.74 32.17
C LYS A 509 4.01 19.07 31.93
N PRO A 510 3.11 18.08 32.03
CA PRO A 510 1.69 18.33 31.86
C PRO A 510 1.21 19.36 32.89
N ARG A 511 0.44 20.35 32.43
CA ARG A 511 -0.17 21.36 33.32
C ARG A 511 -1.46 20.87 33.96
N THR A 512 -2.05 19.82 33.38
CA THR A 512 -3.32 19.21 33.79
C THR A 512 -3.17 17.70 33.74
N THR A 513 -3.92 17.02 34.60
CA THR A 513 -4.09 15.56 34.57
C THR A 513 -5.12 15.13 33.51
N ARG A 514 -6.01 16.03 33.09
CA ARG A 514 -6.94 15.80 31.97
C ARG A 514 -6.19 15.95 30.64
N ALA A 515 -6.02 14.84 29.91
CA ALA A 515 -5.30 14.75 28.63
C ALA A 515 -3.85 15.31 28.68
N PRO A 516 -2.95 14.67 29.44
CA PRO A 516 -1.61 15.21 29.72
C PRO A 516 -0.66 15.19 28.51
N GLY A 517 -1.00 14.49 27.42
CA GLY A 517 -0.18 14.41 26.21
C GLY A 517 -0.76 13.48 25.15
N SER A 518 0.10 12.99 24.26
CA SER A 518 -0.26 11.95 23.29
C SER A 518 -0.47 10.63 24.03
N VAL A 519 -1.61 9.97 23.80
CA VAL A 519 -1.89 8.65 24.37
C VAL A 519 -0.97 7.60 23.75
N VAL A 520 -0.44 6.72 24.58
CA VAL A 520 0.26 5.51 24.16
C VAL A 520 -0.78 4.45 23.84
N HIS A 521 -0.67 3.86 22.67
CA HIS A 521 -1.58 2.86 22.13
C HIS A 521 -0.79 1.73 21.48
N GLY A 522 -1.43 0.60 21.28
CA GLY A 522 -0.90 -0.53 20.54
C GLY A 522 -0.96 -1.80 21.35
N THR A 523 -0.57 -2.90 20.73
CA THR A 523 -0.57 -4.21 21.38
C THR A 523 0.66 -4.39 22.27
N ILE A 524 0.63 -5.40 23.15
CA ILE A 524 1.81 -5.82 23.92
C ILE A 524 3.01 -6.02 22.98
N GLY A 525 4.18 -5.51 23.38
CA GLY A 525 5.41 -5.56 22.57
C GLY A 525 5.49 -4.52 21.44
N ASN A 526 4.46 -3.70 21.24
CA ASN A 526 4.47 -2.60 20.26
C ASN A 526 3.56 -1.43 20.72
N GLN A 527 3.68 -1.05 21.99
CA GLN A 527 3.02 0.13 22.51
C GLN A 527 3.80 1.37 22.08
N HIS A 528 3.11 2.34 21.47
CA HIS A 528 3.75 3.53 20.95
C HIS A 528 2.82 4.75 21.01
N ALA A 529 3.41 5.93 20.89
CA ALA A 529 2.70 7.19 20.73
C ALA A 529 3.37 8.05 19.67
N HIS A 530 2.55 8.73 18.87
CA HIS A 530 3.03 9.79 18.00
C HIS A 530 3.09 11.10 18.79
N MET A 531 4.31 11.50 19.16
CA MET A 531 4.56 12.66 19.99
C MET A 531 4.98 13.87 19.13
N PRO A 532 4.25 15.00 19.22
CA PRO A 532 4.63 16.23 18.53
C PRO A 532 5.83 16.89 19.22
N VAL A 533 6.92 17.09 18.48
CA VAL A 533 8.08 17.83 18.97
C VAL A 533 7.85 19.34 18.80
N PRO A 534 8.10 20.18 19.83
CA PRO A 534 7.96 21.63 19.72
C PRO A 534 8.78 22.22 18.58
N LYS A 535 8.26 23.27 17.91
CA LYS A 535 8.98 24.00 16.85
C LYS A 535 10.26 24.71 17.33
N LYS A 536 10.42 24.89 18.64
CA LYS A 536 11.60 25.46 19.28
C LYS A 536 12.04 24.54 20.40
N LEU A 537 13.23 23.95 20.24
CA LEU A 537 13.88 23.13 21.26
C LEU A 537 14.65 24.09 22.17
N LYS A 538 14.15 24.28 23.40
CA LYS A 538 14.86 25.02 24.45
C LYS A 538 15.78 24.06 25.18
N GLU A 539 16.84 24.59 25.80
CA GLU A 539 17.65 23.79 26.72
C GLU A 539 16.83 23.32 27.92
N GLY A 540 17.16 22.13 28.43
CA GLY A 540 16.49 21.54 29.60
C GLY A 540 15.07 21.02 29.33
N LEU A 541 14.68 20.81 28.07
CA LEU A 541 13.43 20.09 27.79
C LEU A 541 13.52 18.63 28.24
N GLU A 542 12.42 18.14 28.77
CA GLU A 542 12.28 16.79 29.28
C GLU A 542 11.15 16.07 28.55
N LEU A 543 11.33 14.77 28.34
CA LEU A 543 10.26 13.86 27.96
C LEU A 543 9.53 13.41 29.23
N TRP A 544 8.25 13.72 29.32
CA TRP A 544 7.37 13.35 30.42
C TRP A 544 6.50 12.16 30.05
N LEU A 545 6.43 11.18 30.95
CA LEU A 545 5.50 10.06 30.93
C LEU A 545 4.50 10.24 32.07
N THR A 546 3.21 10.04 31.79
CA THR A 546 2.14 10.05 32.80
C THR A 546 1.31 8.79 32.67
N ILE A 547 1.13 8.08 33.79
CA ILE A 547 0.24 6.92 33.91
C ILE A 547 -0.96 7.32 34.76
N GLU A 548 -2.15 7.01 34.26
CA GLU A 548 -3.40 6.97 35.02
C GLU A 548 -3.71 5.50 35.31
N ASP A 549 -3.90 5.14 36.57
CA ASP A 549 -4.39 3.81 36.97
C ASP A 549 -5.93 3.77 37.02
N TRP A 550 -6.51 2.60 37.27
CA TRP A 550 -7.97 2.48 37.39
C TRP A 550 -8.54 3.15 38.64
N GLN A 551 -7.73 3.41 39.67
CA GLN A 551 -8.15 4.13 40.87
C GLN A 551 -8.19 5.65 40.67
N GLY A 552 -7.69 6.15 39.53
CA GLY A 552 -7.60 7.57 39.22
C GLY A 552 -6.35 8.25 39.77
N ASN A 553 -5.36 7.49 40.25
CA ASN A 553 -4.06 8.04 40.63
C ASN A 553 -3.23 8.33 39.39
N PHE A 554 -2.44 9.40 39.48
CA PHE A 554 -1.52 9.81 38.42
C PHE A 554 -0.07 9.65 38.88
N TYR A 555 0.70 8.90 38.10
CA TYR A 555 2.13 8.71 38.31
C TYR A 555 2.89 9.40 37.18
N GLN A 556 3.90 10.19 37.51
CA GLN A 556 4.70 10.91 36.52
C GLN A 556 6.19 10.66 36.70
N THR A 557 6.89 10.51 35.59
CA THR A 557 8.35 10.59 35.55
C THR A 557 8.81 11.34 34.30
N SER A 558 10.10 11.69 34.27
CA SER A 558 10.71 12.35 33.13
C SER A 558 12.15 11.93 32.87
N TRP A 559 12.57 12.17 31.64
CA TRP A 559 13.95 12.03 31.17
C TRP A 559 14.39 13.30 30.43
N PRO A 560 15.69 13.61 30.38
CA PRO A 560 16.20 14.60 29.44
C PRO A 560 15.76 14.25 28.02
N LEU A 561 15.16 15.20 27.29
CA LEU A 561 14.65 14.94 25.95
C LEU A 561 15.78 14.51 24.99
N MET A 562 16.94 15.15 25.14
CA MET A 562 18.16 14.90 24.38
C MET A 562 19.10 13.96 25.16
N PRO A 563 20.01 13.24 24.48
CA PRO A 563 20.96 12.35 25.13
C PRO A 563 21.86 13.08 26.14
N ASP A 564 21.95 12.53 27.34
CA ASP A 564 22.87 12.96 28.41
C ASP A 564 23.91 11.87 28.72
N GLY A 565 23.82 10.71 28.08
CA GLY A 565 24.71 9.56 28.27
C GLY A 565 24.43 8.77 29.55
N LEU A 566 23.41 9.13 30.33
CA LEU A 566 23.06 8.49 31.59
C LEU A 566 21.61 8.00 31.58
N LYS A 567 20.65 8.94 31.52
CA LYS A 567 19.21 8.65 31.50
C LYS A 567 18.67 8.54 30.09
N THR A 568 19.30 9.23 29.13
CA THR A 568 18.96 9.20 27.72
C THR A 568 20.21 8.89 26.92
N ILE A 569 20.20 7.75 26.23
CA ILE A 569 21.34 7.21 25.50
C ILE A 569 21.04 7.28 24.00
N ASP A 570 22.00 7.77 23.23
CA ASP A 570 21.95 7.70 21.77
C ASP A 570 22.51 6.36 21.28
N LEU A 571 21.61 5.45 20.91
CA LEU A 571 21.99 4.11 20.44
C LEU A 571 22.68 4.13 19.09
N ARG A 572 22.62 5.25 18.35
CA ARG A 572 23.28 5.41 17.05
C ARG A 572 24.79 5.61 17.18
N ILE A 573 25.29 5.96 18.37
CA ILE A 573 26.71 6.26 18.64
C ILE A 573 27.40 5.06 19.32
N GLN A 574 26.63 4.10 19.84
CA GLN A 574 27.15 2.94 20.58
C GLN A 574 27.30 1.66 19.72
N GLY A 575 27.03 1.74 18.40
CA GLY A 575 27.02 0.61 17.47
C GLY A 575 28.14 0.61 16.43
#